data_AF-A0A940BZA1-F1
#
_entry.id   AF-A0A940BZA1-F1
#
_cell.length_a   1.000
_cell.length_b   1.000
_cell.length_c   1.000
_cell.angle_alpha   90.00
_cell.angle_beta   90.00
_cell.angle_gamma   90.00
#
_symmetry.space_group_name_H-M   'P 1'
#
loop_
_entity.id
_entity.type
_entity.pdbx_description
1 polymer ?
#
loop_
_entity_poly.entity_id
_entity_poly.type
_entity_poly.pdbx_seq_one_letter_code
_entity_poly.pdbx_strand_id
1 'polypeptide(L)' 'MDQQKLIALLMQQEYVPGEWLGAQLSVTRDGVRKAVEALRQAGWAVESAQGRGYRLVPPKNAVWPS' A
#
# COMPACT_ATOMS: atom_id res chain seq x y z
N MET A 1 -3.12 6.38 12.30
CA MET A 1 -2.69 6.37 10.88
C MET A 1 -3.75 5.61 10.10
N ASP A 2 -4.39 6.26 9.14
CA ASP A 2 -5.60 5.74 8.50
C ASP A 2 -5.26 4.73 7.40
N GLN A 3 -5.50 3.44 7.68
CA GLN A 3 -5.27 2.35 6.73
C GLN A 3 -6.08 2.53 5.43
N GLN A 4 -7.29 3.08 5.53
CA GLN A 4 -8.12 3.40 4.35
C GLN A 4 -7.46 4.37 3.39
N LYS A 5 -6.73 5.37 3.90
CA LYS A 5 -6.07 6.37 3.05
C LYS A 5 -4.91 5.74 2.28
N LEU A 6 -4.15 4.85 2.91
CA LEU A 6 -3.10 4.08 2.23
C LEU A 6 -3.68 3.16 1.15
N ILE A 7 -4.78 2.47 1.44
CA ILE A 7 -5.46 1.61 0.45
C ILE A 7 -5.92 2.44 -0.74
N ALA A 8 -6.57 3.59 -0.51
CA ALA A 8 -7.03 4.47 -1.59
C ALA A 8 -5.88 4.93 -2.50
N LEU A 9 -4.71 5.27 -1.92
CA LEU A 9 -3.52 5.64 -2.69
C LEU A 9 -2.94 4.47 -3.50
N LEU A 10 -2.89 3.28 -2.89
CA LEU A 10 -2.45 2.04 -3.55
C LEU A 10 -3.41 1.54 -4.63
N MET A 11 -4.68 1.94 -4.59
CA MET A 11 -5.67 1.64 -5.62
C MET A 11 -5.59 2.58 -6.83
N GLN A 12 -4.88 3.71 -6.75
CA GLN A 12 -4.79 4.65 -7.87
C GLN A 12 -3.89 4.17 -9.00
N GLN A 13 -2.93 3.28 -8.71
CA GLN A 13 -1.94 2.82 -9.67
C GLN A 13 -1.38 1.46 -9.26
N GLU A 14 -0.92 0.69 -10.25
CA GLU A 14 -0.39 -0.65 -10.00
C GLU A 14 0.84 -0.63 -9.09
N TYR A 15 1.69 0.40 -9.15
CA TYR A 15 2.84 0.54 -8.26
C TYR A 15 2.96 1.99 -7.77
N VAL A 16 2.92 2.19 -6.45
CA VAL A 16 3.10 3.50 -5.84
C VAL A 16 4.48 3.61 -5.18
N PRO A 17 5.32 4.59 -5.54
CA PRO A 17 6.60 4.81 -4.87
C PRO A 17 6.42 5.03 -3.35
N GLY A 18 7.23 4.34 -2.55
CA GLY A 18 7.15 4.45 -1.08
C GLY A 18 7.44 5.85 -0.53
N GLU A 19 8.29 6.61 -1.22
CA GLU A 19 8.61 8.00 -0.88
C GLU A 19 7.42 8.93 -1.16
N TRP A 20 6.70 8.69 -2.26
CA TRP A 20 5.49 9.43 -2.59
C TRP A 20 4.36 9.13 -1.60
N LEU A 21 4.19 7.86 -1.19
CA LEU A 21 3.26 7.49 -0.11
C LEU A 21 3.60 8.20 1.20
N GLY A 22 4.89 8.28 1.54
CA GLY A 22 5.37 8.99 2.72
C GLY A 22 4.97 10.47 2.68
N ALA A 23 5.18 11.13 1.54
CA ALA A 23 4.78 12.51 1.33
C ALA A 23 3.26 12.73 1.47
N GLN A 24 2.44 11.87 0.83
CA GLN A 24 0.96 11.98 0.88
C GLN A 24 0.38 11.69 2.27
N LEU A 25 1.03 10.83 3.04
CA LEU A 25 0.60 10.43 4.37
C LEU A 25 1.28 11.24 5.48
N SER A 26 2.17 12.20 5.13
CA SER A 26 3.03 12.93 6.07
C SER A 26 3.79 12.00 7.04
N VAL A 27 4.31 10.89 6.53
CA VAL A 27 5.11 9.92 7.30
C VAL A 27 6.44 9.63 6.61
N THR A 28 7.40 9.16 7.40
CA THR A 28 8.68 8.69 6.85
C THR A 28 8.48 7.39 6.08
N ARG A 29 9.47 7.01 5.27
CA ARG A 29 9.52 5.71 4.60
C ARG A 29 9.34 4.53 5.57
N ASP A 30 9.85 4.64 6.80
CA ASP A 30 9.65 3.62 7.83
C ASP A 30 8.20 3.60 8.36
N GLY A 31 7.55 4.76 8.45
CA GLY A 31 6.11 4.86 8.73
C GLY A 31 5.27 4.16 7.66
N VAL A 32 5.60 4.35 6.37
CA VAL A 32 4.94 3.62 5.27
C VAL A 32 5.14 2.11 5.42
N ARG A 33 6.36 1.66 5.75
CA ARG A 33 6.65 0.24 5.97
C ARG A 33 5.76 -0.34 7.08
N LYS A 34 5.67 0.33 8.23
CA LYS A 34 4.79 -0.08 9.35
C LYS A 34 3.31 -0.12 8.93
N ALA A 35 2.87 0.84 8.12
CA ALA A 35 1.53 0.86 7.55
C ALA A 35 1.22 -0.40 6.74
N VAL A 36 2.16 -0.74 5.85
CA VAL A 36 2.07 -1.88 4.94
C VAL A 36 2.11 -3.18 5.74
N GLU A 37 2.94 -3.26 6.77
CA GLU A 37 2.96 -4.40 7.71
C GLU A 37 1.61 -4.54 8.45
N ALA A 38 1.02 -3.44 8.92
CA ALA A 38 -0.30 -3.47 9.55
C ALA A 38 -1.41 -3.91 8.59
N LEU A 39 -1.34 -3.50 7.32
CA LEU A 39 -2.25 -3.99 6.27
C LEU A 39 -2.10 -5.50 6.06
N ARG A 40 -0.86 -6.00 6.01
CA ARG A 40 -0.57 -7.44 5.92
C ARG A 40 -1.13 -8.21 7.11
N GLN A 41 -1.00 -7.69 8.32
CA GLN A 41 -1.59 -8.27 9.53
C GLN A 41 -3.12 -8.27 9.52
N ALA A 42 -3.73 -7.26 8.89
CA ALA A 42 -5.18 -7.18 8.68
C ALA A 42 -5.69 -8.09 7.54
N GLY A 43 -4.82 -8.87 6.88
CA GLY A 43 -5.19 -9.81 5.82
C GLY A 43 -5.09 -9.24 4.39
N TRP A 44 -4.56 -8.02 4.22
CA TRP A 44 -4.33 -7.44 2.91
C TRP A 44 -2.99 -7.87 2.34
N ALA A 45 -2.98 -8.39 1.11
CA ALA A 45 -1.73 -8.72 0.43
C ALA A 45 -1.16 -7.44 -0.19
N VAL A 46 0.00 -6.99 0.31
CA VAL A 46 0.72 -5.84 -0.25
C VAL A 46 2.12 -6.28 -0.65
N GLU A 47 2.46 -6.12 -1.92
CA GLU A 47 3.79 -6.42 -2.44
C GLU A 47 4.65 -5.17 -2.49
N SER A 48 5.95 -5.36 -2.30
CA SER A 48 6.96 -4.31 -2.41
C SER A 48 7.98 -4.71 -3.45
N ALA A 49 8.15 -3.91 -4.49
CA ALA A 49 9.15 -4.10 -5.52
C ALA A 49 10.30 -3.10 -5.31
N GLN A 50 11.53 -3.60 -5.21
CA GLN A 50 12.73 -2.74 -5.11
C GLN A 50 12.78 -1.81 -6.31
N GLY A 51 12.87 -0.50 -6.06
CA GLY A 51 12.90 0.54 -7.08
C GLY A 51 11.55 0.90 -7.73
N ARG A 52 10.45 0.18 -7.46
CA ARG A 52 9.11 0.51 -8.00
C ARG A 52 8.10 0.97 -6.94
N GLY A 53 8.26 0.52 -5.70
CA GLY A 53 7.39 0.90 -4.58
C GLY A 53 6.47 -0.22 -4.13
N TYR A 54 5.24 0.12 -3.76
CA TYR A 54 4.26 -0.78 -3.15
C TYR A 54 3.05 -0.98 -4.06
N ARG A 55 2.47 -2.18 -4.03
CA ARG A 55 1.20 -2.49 -4.71
C ARG A 55 0.27 -3.28 -3.83
N LEU A 56 -1.02 -3.01 -3.95
CA LEU A 56 -2.05 -3.91 -3.45
C LEU A 56 -2.14 -5.12 -4.37
N VAL A 57 -1.92 -6.30 -3.79
CA VAL A 57 -2.27 -7.55 -4.43
C VAL A 57 -3.70 -7.85 -4.00
N PRO A 58 -4.65 -8.00 -4.94
CA PRO A 58 -5.97 -8.46 -4.57
C PRO A 58 -5.81 -9.80 -3.83
N PRO A 59 -6.58 -10.08 -2.77
CA PRO A 59 -6.63 -11.46 -2.30
C PRO A 59 -6.99 -12.35 -3.49
N LYS A 60 -6.47 -13.59 -3.56
CA LYS A 60 -6.67 -14.53 -4.69
C LYS A 60 -8.14 -14.71 -5.11
N ASN A 61 -9.07 -14.29 -4.25
CA ASN A 61 -10.52 -14.42 -4.38
C ASN A 61 -11.23 -13.06 -4.52
N ALA A 62 -10.51 -11.93 -4.53
CA ALA A 62 -11.10 -10.63 -4.83
C ALA A 62 -11.24 -10.48 -6.34
N VAL A 63 -12.49 -10.45 -6.77
CA VAL A 63 -12.88 -9.79 -8.02
C VAL A 63 -12.53 -8.31 -7.88
N TRP A 64 -11.60 -7.83 -8.71
CA TRP A 64 -11.51 -6.40 -8.95
C TRP A 64 -12.84 -5.95 -9.55
N PRO A 65 -13.50 -4.89 -9.03
CA PRO A 65 -14.63 -4.32 -9.73
C PRO A 65 -14.15 -3.92 -11.14
N SER A 66 -14.80 -4.51 -12.15
CA SER A 66 -14.53 -4.27 -13.57
C SER A 66 -14.93 -2.85 -13.98
#